data_AF-A0A2G1W444-F1
#
_entry.id   AF-A0A2G1W444-F1
#
_cell.length_a   1.000
_cell.length_b   1.000
_cell.length_c   1.000
_cell.angle_alpha   90.00
_cell.angle_beta   90.00
_cell.angle_gamma   90.00
#
_symmetry.space_group_name_H-M   'P 1'
#
loop_
_entity.id
_entity.type
_entity.pdbx_description
1 polymer ?
#
loop_
_entity_poly.entity_id
_entity_poly.type
_entity_poly.pdbx_seq_one_letter_code
_entity_poly.pdbx_strand_id
1 'polypeptide(L)'
;MSAASQITGASAASSFSSSEQASQISDSANEGYNSLDVDSFLQLLINELQNQDPLDPVDNAQMVQQIAQIREIGATDELTNTLSDLSNSQQLVTASGLIGRTVTGLADDQSNTTGVVDKITVETNDDNQTRSVKVHVGQKTMEIENIRQIQTE
;
A
#
# COMPACT_ATOMS: atom_id res chain seq x y z
N MET A 1 34.60 52.96 18.64
CA MET A 1 33.77 53.98 19.31
C MET A 1 32.35 53.44 19.40
N SER A 2 31.80 53.46 20.62
CA SER A 2 30.40 53.36 21.12
C SER A 2 29.34 52.66 20.25
N ALA A 3 28.62 51.60 20.65
CA ALA A 3 27.89 51.28 21.89
C ALA A 3 26.72 52.24 22.25
N ALA A 4 25.48 51.78 22.02
CA ALA A 4 24.30 51.78 22.92
C ALA A 4 22.98 51.68 22.08
N SER A 5 22.17 50.60 22.17
CA SER A 5 21.13 50.31 23.21
C SER A 5 19.82 51.11 22.95
N GLN A 6 18.57 50.63 22.99
CA GLN A 6 17.96 49.38 23.50
C GLN A 6 16.43 49.37 23.16
N ILE A 7 15.82 48.17 23.03
CA ILE A 7 14.50 47.70 23.60
C ILE A 7 13.19 48.45 23.21
N THR A 8 12.09 47.83 22.72
CA THR A 8 11.24 46.74 23.27
C THR A 8 10.20 46.29 22.22
N GLY A 9 9.78 45.01 22.22
CA GLY A 9 8.51 44.57 21.60
C GLY A 9 8.49 43.09 21.23
N ALA A 10 7.90 42.27 22.09
CA ALA A 10 7.92 40.81 22.06
C ALA A 10 7.18 40.16 20.87
N SER A 11 7.77 39.10 20.29
CA SER A 11 7.08 37.94 19.68
C SER A 11 8.13 36.87 19.34
N ALA A 12 8.34 35.92 20.25
CA ALA A 12 9.12 34.71 19.98
C ALA A 12 8.23 33.71 19.24
N ALA A 13 8.43 33.54 17.94
CA ALA A 13 7.85 32.43 17.19
C ALA A 13 8.85 31.26 17.23
N SER A 14 8.73 30.42 18.25
CA SER A 14 9.30 29.08 18.24
C SER A 14 8.49 28.23 17.27
N SER A 15 9.09 27.89 16.13
CA SER A 15 8.56 26.94 15.17
C SER A 15 8.67 25.52 15.73
N PHE A 16 7.60 25.04 16.33
CA PHE A 16 7.44 23.64 16.70
C PHE A 16 6.99 22.89 15.46
N SER A 17 7.88 22.07 14.90
CA SER A 17 7.57 21.13 13.83
C SER A 17 6.72 20.02 14.41
N SER A 18 5.39 20.12 14.28
CA SER A 18 4.47 19.02 14.55
C SER A 18 4.19 18.30 13.23
N SER A 19 5.06 17.35 12.87
CA SER A 19 4.93 16.53 11.66
C SER A 19 5.18 15.04 11.94
N GLU A 20 4.85 14.57 13.14
CA GLU A 20 5.07 13.16 13.53
C GLU A 20 3.81 12.48 14.09
N GLN A 21 2.65 13.13 14.06
CA GLN A 21 1.42 12.58 14.67
C GLN A 21 0.18 12.71 13.79
N ALA A 22 0.34 12.52 12.47
CA ALA A 22 -0.77 12.43 11.52
C ALA A 22 -0.74 11.14 10.67
N SER A 23 0.32 10.34 10.70
CA SER A 23 0.51 9.23 9.77
C SER A 23 -0.06 7.88 10.22
N GLN A 24 -0.80 7.81 11.34
CA GLN A 24 -1.37 6.54 11.84
C GLN A 24 -2.91 6.46 11.78
N ILE A 25 -3.60 7.49 11.30
CA ILE A 25 -5.07 7.49 11.24
C ILE A 25 -5.59 7.32 9.80
N SER A 26 -4.75 7.57 8.80
CA SER A 26 -5.19 7.64 7.40
C SER A 26 -5.35 6.27 6.71
N ASP A 27 -4.69 5.23 7.21
CA ASP A 27 -4.63 3.94 6.50
C ASP A 27 -5.85 3.03 6.81
N SER A 28 -6.43 3.14 8.01
CA SER A 28 -7.65 2.40 8.38
C SER A 28 -8.95 3.05 7.88
N ALA A 29 -8.87 4.25 7.30
CA ALA A 29 -10.04 5.01 6.86
C ALA A 29 -10.40 4.76 5.39
N ASN A 30 -9.48 4.28 4.54
CA ASN A 30 -9.76 4.21 3.10
C ASN A 30 -10.46 2.91 2.68
N GLU A 31 -10.21 1.79 3.38
CA GLU A 31 -10.79 0.48 3.06
C GLU A 31 -12.15 0.26 3.74
N GLY A 32 -12.35 0.83 4.93
CA GLY A 32 -13.60 0.71 5.67
C GLY A 32 -14.74 1.59 5.16
N TYR A 33 -14.45 2.73 4.52
CA TYR A 33 -15.50 3.69 4.15
C TYR A 33 -16.30 3.27 2.91
N ASN A 34 -15.70 2.57 1.94
CA ASN A 34 -16.39 2.21 0.69
C ASN A 34 -17.35 1.02 0.84
N SER A 35 -17.05 0.05 1.73
CA SER A 35 -17.94 -1.09 1.97
C SER A 35 -19.08 -0.75 2.92
N LEU A 36 -18.80 -0.04 4.03
CA LEU A 36 -19.80 0.34 5.04
C LEU A 36 -20.88 1.28 4.50
N ASP A 37 -20.52 2.19 3.59
CA ASP A 37 -21.44 3.20 3.04
C ASP A 37 -22.50 2.57 2.13
N VAL A 38 -22.12 1.58 1.33
CA VAL A 38 -23.06 0.95 0.40
C VAL A 38 -24.00 -0.02 1.12
N ASP A 39 -23.57 -0.74 2.17
CA ASP A 39 -24.49 -1.59 2.94
C ASP A 39 -25.48 -0.75 3.74
N SER A 40 -25.05 0.41 4.25
CA SER A 40 -25.90 1.41 4.89
C SER A 40 -26.89 2.02 3.89
N PHE A 41 -26.47 2.28 2.65
CA PHE A 41 -27.34 2.76 1.57
C PHE A 41 -28.35 1.70 1.11
N LEU A 42 -27.93 0.44 0.93
CA LEU A 42 -28.85 -0.66 0.59
C LEU A 42 -29.89 -0.88 1.70
N GLN A 43 -29.50 -0.69 2.96
CA GLN A 43 -30.42 -0.75 4.09
C GLN A 43 -31.39 0.43 4.11
N LEU A 44 -30.95 1.64 3.76
CA LEU A 44 -31.83 2.79 3.53
C LEU A 44 -32.79 2.56 2.35
N LEU A 45 -32.30 1.98 1.25
CA LEU A 45 -33.09 1.63 0.07
C LEU A 45 -34.17 0.57 0.35
N ILE A 46 -33.86 -0.43 1.16
CA ILE A 46 -34.83 -1.44 1.63
C ILE A 46 -35.86 -0.82 2.59
N ASN A 47 -35.46 0.18 3.38
CA ASN A 47 -36.39 0.94 4.23
C ASN A 47 -37.32 1.85 3.42
N GLU A 48 -36.83 2.50 2.36
CA GLU A 48 -37.67 3.29 1.45
C GLU A 48 -38.59 2.42 0.58
N LEU A 49 -38.15 1.24 0.13
CA LEU A 49 -39.00 0.27 -0.59
C LEU A 49 -40.17 -0.26 0.25
N GLN A 50 -40.02 -0.33 1.58
CA GLN A 50 -41.11 -0.70 2.49
C GLN A 50 -42.15 0.42 2.67
N ASN A 51 -41.83 1.66 2.24
CA ASN A 51 -42.63 2.85 2.53
C ASN A 51 -43.00 3.69 1.28
N GLN A 52 -42.69 3.23 0.07
CA GLN A 52 -43.01 3.89 -1.20
C GLN A 52 -44.23 3.24 -1.87
N ASP A 53 -45.21 4.07 -2.23
CA ASP A 53 -46.37 3.68 -3.05
C ASP A 53 -45.89 3.18 -4.43
N PRO A 54 -46.36 2.03 -4.95
CA PRO A 54 -45.76 1.25 -6.06
C PRO A 54 -45.69 1.88 -7.46
N LEU A 55 -45.94 3.18 -7.65
CA LEU A 55 -46.18 3.76 -8.97
C LEU A 55 -44.97 4.33 -9.74
N ASP A 56 -43.76 4.42 -9.18
CA ASP A 56 -42.55 4.77 -9.97
C ASP A 56 -41.22 4.19 -9.41
N PRO A 57 -40.95 2.88 -9.62
CA PRO A 57 -39.72 2.23 -9.15
C PRO A 57 -38.48 2.41 -10.07
N VAL A 58 -38.57 3.21 -11.14
CA VAL A 58 -37.59 3.19 -12.24
C VAL A 58 -36.28 3.95 -11.98
N ASP A 59 -36.29 5.03 -11.19
CA ASP A 59 -35.08 5.85 -10.95
C ASP A 59 -34.13 5.18 -9.94
N ASN A 60 -34.71 4.58 -8.89
CA ASN A 60 -33.95 3.85 -7.86
C ASN A 60 -33.31 2.57 -8.39
N ALA A 61 -33.94 1.90 -9.37
CA ALA A 61 -33.38 0.71 -10.00
C ALA A 61 -32.11 1.00 -10.82
N GLN A 62 -32.05 2.15 -11.50
CA GLN A 62 -30.85 2.56 -12.25
C GLN A 62 -29.68 2.91 -11.32
N MET A 63 -29.95 3.59 -10.21
CA MET A 63 -28.91 3.91 -9.23
C MET A 63 -28.35 2.65 -8.56
N VAL A 64 -29.21 1.71 -8.18
CA VAL A 64 -28.79 0.40 -7.64
C VAL A 64 -27.94 -0.37 -8.65
N GLN A 65 -28.30 -0.34 -9.94
CA GLN A 65 -27.50 -0.96 -10.99
C GLN A 65 -26.11 -0.32 -11.11
N GLN A 66 -26.00 1.01 -11.04
CA GLN A 66 -24.72 1.70 -11.10
C GLN A 66 -23.85 1.39 -9.86
N ILE A 67 -24.47 1.30 -8.68
CA ILE A 67 -23.78 0.93 -7.43
C ILE A 67 -23.33 -0.53 -7.45
N ALA A 68 -24.15 -1.45 -7.98
CA ALA A 68 -23.77 -2.85 -8.14
C ALA A 68 -22.53 -2.99 -9.04
N GLN A 69 -22.45 -2.20 -10.12
CA GLN A 69 -21.26 -2.14 -10.98
C GLN A 69 -20.03 -1.61 -10.21
N ILE A 70 -20.19 -0.55 -9.39
CA ILE A 70 -19.09 -0.01 -8.57
C ILE A 70 -18.62 -1.04 -7.53
N ARG A 71 -19.54 -1.75 -6.89
CA ARG A 71 -19.20 -2.85 -5.96
C ARG A 71 -18.46 -3.98 -6.64
N GLU A 72 -18.86 -4.36 -7.85
CA GLU A 72 -18.18 -5.40 -8.62
C GLU A 72 -16.75 -4.98 -8.98
N ILE A 73 -16.54 -3.72 -9.34
CA ILE A 73 -15.21 -3.16 -9.57
C ILE A 73 -14.39 -3.19 -8.27
N GLY A 74 -14.93 -2.68 -7.15
CA GLY A 74 -14.23 -2.68 -5.87
C GLY A 74 -13.87 -4.09 -5.37
N ALA A 75 -14.78 -5.06 -5.55
CA ALA A 75 -14.50 -6.46 -5.24
C ALA A 75 -13.40 -7.05 -6.14
N THR A 76 -13.37 -6.66 -7.42
CA THR A 76 -12.31 -7.07 -8.36
C THR A 76 -10.97 -6.46 -7.98
N ASP A 77 -10.95 -5.21 -7.54
CA ASP A 77 -9.75 -4.53 -7.05
C ASP A 77 -9.24 -5.20 -5.77
N GLU A 78 -10.12 -5.51 -4.80
CA GLU A 78 -9.76 -6.22 -3.57
C GLU A 78 -9.21 -7.63 -3.84
N LEU A 79 -9.81 -8.35 -4.79
CA LEU A 79 -9.29 -9.64 -5.26
C LEU A 79 -7.90 -9.50 -5.89
N THR A 80 -7.69 -8.47 -6.71
CA THR A 80 -6.40 -8.19 -7.34
C THR A 80 -5.32 -7.88 -6.30
N ASN A 81 -5.66 -7.07 -5.29
CA ASN A 81 -4.77 -6.75 -4.18
C ASN A 81 -4.42 -7.99 -3.36
N THR A 82 -5.42 -8.82 -3.03
CA THR A 82 -5.22 -10.09 -2.32
C THR A 82 -4.30 -11.04 -3.10
N LEU A 83 -4.49 -11.14 -4.42
CA LEU A 83 -3.65 -11.97 -5.28
C LEU A 83 -2.20 -11.44 -5.36
N SER A 84 -2.03 -10.12 -5.45
CA SER A 84 -0.72 -9.47 -5.39
C SER A 84 0.00 -9.77 -4.08
N ASP A 85 -0.70 -9.65 -2.96
CA ASP A 85 -0.14 -9.96 -1.63
C ASP A 85 0.22 -11.44 -1.46
N LEU A 86 -0.59 -12.35 -2.00
CA LEU A 86 -0.28 -13.78 -2.01
C LEU A 86 0.98 -14.07 -2.84
N SER A 87 1.10 -13.47 -4.03
CA SER A 87 2.28 -13.58 -4.89
C SER A 87 3.54 -13.10 -4.16
N ASN A 88 3.47 -11.92 -3.54
CA ASN A 88 4.56 -11.35 -2.75
C ASN A 88 4.95 -12.23 -1.56
N SER A 89 3.96 -12.79 -0.87
CA SER A 89 4.20 -13.72 0.24
C SER A 89 4.93 -14.98 -0.24
N GLN A 90 4.54 -15.53 -1.40
CA GLN A 90 5.21 -16.69 -2.00
C GLN A 90 6.64 -16.37 -2.43
N GLN A 91 6.88 -15.19 -3.00
CA GLN A 91 8.23 -14.71 -3.33
C GLN A 91 9.08 -14.55 -2.06
N LEU A 92 8.52 -13.97 -0.99
CA LEU A 92 9.22 -13.81 0.29
C LEU A 92 9.60 -15.16 0.91
N VAL A 93 8.71 -16.15 0.89
CA VAL A 93 9.02 -17.52 1.37
C VAL A 93 10.16 -18.13 0.54
N THR A 94 10.10 -17.96 -0.78
CA THR A 94 11.14 -18.45 -1.69
C THR A 94 12.47 -17.78 -1.40
N ALA A 95 12.48 -16.45 -1.26
CA ALA A 95 13.67 -15.67 -0.93
C ALA A 95 14.24 -16.09 0.43
N SER A 96 13.38 -16.34 1.43
CA SER A 96 13.79 -16.74 2.78
C SER A 96 14.59 -18.04 2.78
N GLY A 97 14.23 -18.97 1.89
CA GLY A 97 15.00 -20.20 1.66
C GLY A 97 16.34 -20.00 0.95
N LEU A 98 16.65 -18.79 0.48
CA LEU A 98 17.93 -18.44 -0.16
C LEU A 98 18.94 -17.86 0.82
N ILE A 99 18.53 -17.39 2.00
CA ILE A 99 19.44 -16.84 3.01
C ILE A 99 20.52 -17.89 3.33
N GLY A 100 21.78 -17.49 3.28
CA GLY A 100 22.92 -18.37 3.51
C GLY A 100 23.28 -19.28 2.34
N ARG A 101 22.53 -19.29 1.23
CA ARG A 101 22.88 -20.02 0.00
C ARG A 101 23.64 -19.13 -0.96
N THR A 102 24.51 -19.75 -1.77
CA THR A 102 25.21 -19.06 -2.85
C THR A 102 24.28 -18.98 -4.07
N VAL A 103 24.00 -17.75 -4.51
CA VAL A 103 23.16 -17.46 -5.68
C VAL A 103 23.96 -16.72 -6.74
N THR A 104 23.62 -16.97 -8.00
CA THR A 104 24.15 -16.25 -9.16
C THR A 104 22.98 -15.61 -9.92
N GLY A 105 23.05 -14.31 -10.15
CA GLY A 105 21.99 -13.54 -10.78
C GLY A 105 22.47 -12.22 -11.37
N LEU A 106 21.52 -11.47 -11.90
CA LEU A 106 21.71 -10.09 -12.36
C LEU A 106 21.34 -9.14 -11.23
N ALA A 107 22.26 -8.24 -10.86
CA ALA A 107 21.99 -7.21 -9.85
C ALA A 107 21.35 -5.96 -10.46
N ASP A 108 20.81 -5.09 -9.59
CA ASP A 108 20.19 -3.79 -9.94
C ASP A 108 21.11 -2.93 -10.84
N ASP A 109 22.42 -3.04 -10.66
CA ASP A 109 23.45 -2.37 -11.47
C ASP A 109 23.70 -3.02 -12.84
N GLN A 110 22.86 -3.98 -13.24
CA GLN A 110 22.97 -4.81 -14.45
C GLN A 110 24.27 -5.61 -14.54
N SER A 111 24.93 -5.89 -13.42
CA SER A 111 26.10 -6.75 -13.38
C SER A 111 25.75 -8.17 -12.94
N ASN A 112 26.44 -9.15 -13.53
CA ASN A 112 26.37 -10.53 -13.04
C ASN A 112 27.05 -10.62 -11.68
N THR A 113 26.30 -11.01 -10.65
CA THR A 113 26.79 -11.12 -9.28
C THR A 113 26.59 -12.55 -8.79
N THR A 114 27.62 -13.08 -8.13
CA THR A 114 27.58 -14.37 -7.43
C THR A 114 28.03 -14.17 -5.99
N GLY A 115 27.29 -14.73 -5.06
CA GLY A 115 27.67 -14.71 -3.65
C GLY A 115 26.58 -15.26 -2.74
N VAL A 116 26.88 -15.24 -1.44
CA VAL A 116 25.96 -15.71 -0.40
C VAL A 116 24.92 -14.64 -0.13
N VAL A 117 23.66 -15.06 0.06
CA VAL A 117 22.58 -14.15 0.47
C VAL A 117 22.70 -13.82 1.95
N ASP A 118 22.83 -12.53 2.26
CA ASP A 118 22.96 -12.03 3.63
C ASP A 118 21.60 -11.63 4.25
N LYS A 119 20.74 -10.98 3.45
CA LYS A 119 19.44 -10.47 3.92
C LYS A 119 18.42 -10.36 2.78
N ILE A 120 17.15 -10.22 3.16
CA ILE A 120 16.02 -9.97 2.26
C ILE A 120 15.33 -8.70 2.72
N THR A 121 14.94 -7.87 1.77
CA THR A 121 14.18 -6.65 2.02
C THR A 121 12.92 -6.67 1.16
N VAL A 122 11.81 -6.21 1.73
CA VAL A 122 10.57 -5.96 0.99
C VAL A 122 10.45 -4.46 0.84
N GLU A 123 10.42 -3.98 -0.39
CA GLU A 123 10.18 -2.57 -0.70
C GLU A 123 8.72 -2.41 -1.12
N THR A 124 8.03 -1.41 -0.58
CA THR A 124 6.69 -1.04 -1.05
C THR A 124 6.85 0.23 -1.86
N ASN A 125 6.38 0.22 -3.11
CA ASN A 125 6.38 1.40 -3.95
C ASN A 125 5.14 2.25 -3.62
N ASP A 126 5.32 3.43 -3.03
CA ASP A 126 4.22 4.26 -2.55
C ASP A 126 3.23 4.69 -3.66
N ASP A 127 3.71 4.84 -4.90
CA ASP A 127 2.88 5.28 -6.04
C ASP A 127 1.89 4.21 -6.53
N ASN A 128 2.30 2.93 -6.52
CA ASN A 128 1.51 1.82 -7.09
C ASN A 128 1.18 0.73 -6.06
N GLN A 129 1.47 0.96 -4.78
CA GLN A 129 1.33 0.01 -3.67
C GLN A 129 1.89 -1.40 -3.98
N THR A 130 2.81 -1.49 -4.93
CA THR A 130 3.37 -2.76 -5.37
C THR A 130 4.52 -3.09 -4.44
N ARG A 131 4.44 -4.26 -3.80
CA ARG A 131 5.54 -4.81 -3.01
C ARG A 131 6.51 -5.53 -3.93
N SER A 132 7.81 -5.38 -3.69
CA SER A 132 8.85 -6.13 -4.40
C SER A 132 9.83 -6.73 -3.40
N VAL A 133 10.22 -7.98 -3.65
CA VAL A 133 11.13 -8.74 -2.77
C VAL A 133 12.55 -8.70 -3.34
N LYS A 134 13.46 -8.07 -2.62
CA LYS A 134 14.89 -7.96 -2.98
C LYS A 134 15.78 -8.80 -2.09
N VAL A 135 16.74 -9.44 -2.71
CA VAL A 135 17.77 -10.28 -2.10
C VAL A 135 19.08 -9.53 -2.10
N HIS A 136 19.77 -9.50 -0.95
CA HIS A 136 21.06 -8.84 -0.82
C HIS A 136 22.20 -9.86 -0.81
N VAL A 137 23.18 -9.63 -1.67
CA VAL A 137 24.42 -10.40 -1.77
C VAL A 137 25.58 -9.44 -1.59
N GLY A 138 26.15 -9.42 -0.38
CA GLY A 138 27.12 -8.41 0.04
C GLY A 138 26.55 -6.99 -0.05
N GLN A 139 27.11 -6.19 -0.96
CA GLN A 139 26.70 -4.79 -1.18
C GLN A 139 25.67 -4.62 -2.29
N LYS A 140 25.31 -5.70 -2.99
CA LYS A 140 24.43 -5.64 -4.17
C LYS A 140 23.05 -6.18 -3.85
N THR A 141 22.05 -5.56 -4.47
CA THR A 141 20.66 -6.02 -4.47
C THR A 141 20.32 -6.68 -5.79
N MET A 142 19.52 -7.73 -5.71
CA MET A 142 18.93 -8.39 -6.87
C MET A 142 17.48 -8.71 -6.55
N GLU A 143 16.58 -8.53 -7.49
CA GLU A 143 15.23 -9.07 -7.35
C GLU A 143 15.26 -10.59 -7.43
N ILE A 144 14.33 -11.25 -6.75
CA ILE A 144 14.27 -12.71 -6.75
C ILE A 144 14.12 -13.29 -8.17
N GLU A 145 13.45 -12.56 -9.06
CA GLU A 145 13.21 -12.92 -10.45
C GLU A 145 14.49 -12.91 -11.30
N ASN A 146 15.51 -12.16 -10.87
CA ASN A 146 16.79 -12.05 -11.56
C ASN A 146 17.82 -13.11 -11.11
N ILE A 147 17.45 -14.00 -10.19
CA ILE A 147 18.29 -15.11 -9.74
C ILE A 147 18.21 -16.24 -10.75
N ARG A 148 19.35 -16.59 -11.36
CA ARG A 148 19.43 -17.59 -12.44
C ARG A 148 19.87 -18.96 -11.95
N GLN A 149 20.69 -19.00 -10.91
CA GLN A 149 21.22 -20.25 -10.39
C GLN A 149 21.37 -20.17 -8.87
N ILE A 150 20.97 -21.25 -8.19
CA ILE A 150 21.18 -21.44 -6.76
C ILE A 150 22.13 -22.62 -6.63
N GLN A 151 23.32 -22.39 -6.08
CA GLN A 151 24.19 -23.49 -5.71
C GLN A 151 23.60 -24.17 -4.47
N THR A 152 23.40 -25.47 -4.59
CA THR A 152 23.06 -26.34 -3.47
C THR A 152 24.35 -27.08 -3.17
N GLU A 153 24.90 -26.88 -1.96
CA GLU A 153 26.01 -27.70 -1.47
C GLU A 153 25.58 -29.16 -1.28
#